data_AF-A0A699ZXD3-F1
#
_entry.id   AF-A0A699ZXD3-F1
#
_cell.length_a   1.000
_cell.length_b   1.000
_cell.length_c   1.000
_cell.angle_alpha   90.00
_cell.angle_beta   90.00
_cell.angle_gamma   90.00
#
_symmetry.space_group_name_H-M   'P 1'
#
loop_
_entity.id
_entity.type
_entity.pdbx_description
1 polymer ?
#
loop_
_entity_poly.entity_id
_entity_poly.type
_entity_poly.pdbx_seq_one_letter_code
_entity_poly.pdbx_strand_id
1 'polypeptide(L)'
;MQERRKFGPLGWNTAPEFSSGDFACALQTLHMFLSGATTVVPGQGPGASIPWEALTYVTGQINYGGRVTDDNDRRLLMCILGQYYQPAVR
;
A
#
# COMPACT_ATOMS: atom_id res chain seq x y z
N MET A 1 3.06 7.26 6.95
CA MET A 1 2.13 6.71 7.97
C MET A 1 2.63 6.88 9.41
N GLN A 2 3.87 6.49 9.71
CA GLN A 2 4.44 6.54 11.07
C GLN A 2 4.58 7.97 11.64
N GLU A 3 4.94 8.95 10.81
CA GLU A 3 5.08 10.35 11.24
C GLU A 3 3.77 10.99 11.69
N ARG A 4 2.61 10.51 11.20
CA ARG A 4 1.29 11.01 11.61
C ARG A 4 0.99 10.72 13.09
N ARG A 5 1.66 9.73 13.70
CA ARG A 5 1.55 9.45 15.16
C ARG A 5 1.98 10.65 16.01
N LYS A 6 2.85 11.53 15.49
CA LYS A 6 3.32 12.75 16.19
C LYS A 6 2.19 13.75 16.48
N PHE A 7 1.04 13.61 15.81
CA PHE A 7 -0.10 14.52 15.93
C PHE A 7 -1.27 13.95 16.75
N GLY A 8 -1.07 12.81 17.44
CA GLY A 8 -2.11 12.23 18.30
C GLY A 8 -3.41 11.92 17.53
N PRO A 9 -4.60 12.23 18.08
CA PRO A 9 -5.89 11.96 17.45
C PRO A 9 -6.12 12.65 16.09
N LEU A 10 -5.40 13.74 15.80
CA LEU A 10 -5.42 14.38 14.47
C LEU A 10 -4.71 13.55 13.40
N GLY A 11 -3.81 12.67 13.83
CA GLY A 11 -3.04 11.79 12.97
C GLY A 11 -3.69 10.43 12.73
N TRP A 12 -4.19 9.82 13.81
CA TRP A 12 -4.89 8.53 13.86
C TRP A 12 -5.83 8.52 15.08
N ASN A 13 -7.06 8.03 14.92
CA ASN A 13 -7.97 7.85 16.06
C ASN A 13 -7.45 6.77 17.01
N THR A 14 -6.94 5.66 16.46
CA THR A 14 -6.18 4.64 17.19
C THR A 14 -4.87 4.37 16.45
N ALA A 15 -3.76 4.88 16.97
CA ALA A 15 -2.48 4.87 16.28
C ALA A 15 -1.95 3.45 16.05
N PRO A 16 -2.01 2.90 14.82
CA PRO A 16 -1.60 1.53 14.56
C PRO A 16 -0.10 1.39 14.80
N GLU A 17 0.29 0.29 15.44
CA GLU A 17 1.70 0.00 15.69
C GLU A 17 2.28 -0.74 14.48
N PHE A 18 2.67 0.02 13.46
CA PHE A 18 3.37 -0.51 12.31
C PHE A 18 4.81 -0.84 12.68
N SER A 19 5.18 -2.10 12.51
CA SER A 19 6.52 -2.61 12.75
C SER A 19 7.40 -2.50 11.50
N SER A 20 8.71 -2.68 11.66
CA SER A 20 9.64 -2.83 10.54
C SER A 20 9.32 -4.04 9.66
N GLY A 21 8.72 -5.10 10.22
CA GLY A 21 8.27 -6.27 9.48
C GLY A 21 7.13 -5.96 8.49
N ASP A 22 6.21 -5.08 8.88
CA ASP A 22 5.09 -4.67 8.01
C ASP A 22 5.62 -3.86 6.81
N PHE A 23 6.63 -3.03 7.04
CA PHE A 23 7.32 -2.31 5.99
C PHE A 23 8.06 -3.26 5.04
N ALA A 24 8.80 -4.24 5.56
CA ALA A 24 9.50 -5.23 4.75
C ALA A 24 8.52 -6.07 3.89
N CYS A 25 7.40 -6.49 4.46
CA CYS A 25 6.36 -7.22 3.72
C CYS A 25 5.72 -6.36 2.62
N ALA A 26 5.41 -5.09 2.92
CA ALA A 26 4.89 -4.15 1.93
C ALA A 26 5.89 -3.90 0.79
N LEU A 27 7.18 -3.79 1.10
CA LEU A 27 8.25 -3.61 0.12
C LEU A 27 8.41 -4.85 -0.77
N GLN A 28 8.40 -6.05 -0.19
CA GLN A 28 8.47 -7.31 -0.94
C GLN A 28 7.27 -7.46 -1.88
N THR A 29 6.07 -7.15 -1.40
CA THR A 29 4.84 -7.14 -2.20
C THR A 29 5.00 -6.19 -3.39
N LEU A 30 5.40 -4.95 -3.14
CA LEU A 30 5.63 -3.96 -4.20
C LEU A 30 6.65 -4.47 -5.22
N HIS A 31 7.77 -5.02 -4.77
CA HIS A 31 8.80 -5.57 -5.65
C HIS A 31 8.27 -6.71 -6.53
N MET A 32 7.42 -7.59 -5.99
CA MET A 32 6.78 -8.67 -6.75
C MET A 32 5.90 -8.12 -7.87
N PHE A 33 5.04 -7.14 -7.57
CA PHE A 33 4.15 -6.52 -8.56
C PHE A 33 4.92 -5.76 -9.65
N LEU A 34 5.97 -5.02 -9.30
CA LEU A 34 6.79 -4.29 -10.26
C LEU A 34 7.63 -5.23 -11.15
N SER A 35 8.21 -6.28 -10.55
CA SER A 35 8.97 -7.29 -11.29
C SER A 35 8.06 -8.02 -12.29
N GLY A 36 6.88 -8.43 -11.85
CA GLY A 36 5.86 -9.08 -12.68
C GLY A 36 5.39 -8.22 -13.86
N ALA A 37 5.19 -6.91 -13.64
CA ALA A 37 4.83 -5.95 -14.67
C ALA A 37 5.96 -5.71 -15.70
N THR A 38 7.22 -5.81 -15.26
CA THR A 38 8.41 -5.59 -16.10
C THR A 38 8.83 -6.85 -16.88
N THR A 39 8.53 -8.05 -16.34
CA THR A 39 8.79 -9.31 -17.04
C THR A 39 7.87 -9.49 -18.24
N VAL A 40 8.47 -9.49 -19.43
CA VAL A 40 7.78 -9.83 -20.68
C VAL A 40 7.51 -11.34 -20.68
N VAL A 41 6.26 -11.74 -20.48
CA VAL A 41 5.85 -13.14 -20.64
C VAL A 41 5.76 -13.44 -22.14
N PRO A 42 6.47 -14.47 -22.67
CA PRO A 42 6.35 -14.85 -24.08
C PRO A 42 4.89 -15.19 -24.42
N GLY A 43 4.30 -14.45 -25.37
CA GLY A 43 2.91 -14.66 -25.82
C GLY A 43 1.86 -13.72 -25.22
N GLN A 44 2.22 -12.89 -24.22
CA GLN A 44 1.42 -11.71 -23.86
C GLN A 44 2.03 -10.47 -24.52
N GLY A 45 1.18 -9.57 -25.04
CA GLY A 45 1.60 -8.32 -25.70
C GLY A 45 2.46 -7.41 -24.81
N PRO A 46 2.94 -6.28 -25.34
CA PRO A 46 3.93 -5.45 -24.67
C PRO A 46 3.44 -5.01 -23.27
N GLY A 47 4.22 -5.33 -22.24
CA GLY A 47 4.22 -4.69 -20.91
C GLY A 47 2.90 -4.73 -20.16
N ALA A 48 2.71 -5.73 -19.29
CA ALA A 48 1.60 -5.74 -18.36
C ALA A 48 1.65 -4.48 -17.48
N SER A 49 0.65 -3.62 -17.57
CA SER A 49 0.53 -2.44 -16.72
C SER A 49 0.48 -2.86 -15.25
N ILE A 50 1.13 -2.13 -14.36
CA ILE A 50 1.10 -2.38 -12.91
C ILE A 50 -0.38 -2.45 -12.45
N PRO A 51 -0.83 -3.54 -11.81
CA PRO A 51 -2.21 -3.66 -11.35
C PRO A 51 -2.39 -2.88 -10.05
N TRP A 52 -2.53 -1.56 -10.17
CA TRP A 52 -2.60 -0.61 -9.04
C TRP A 52 -3.72 -0.93 -8.04
N GLU A 53 -4.87 -1.39 -8.51
CA GLU A 53 -5.98 -1.79 -7.64
C GLU A 53 -5.60 -2.98 -6.75
N ALA A 54 -4.96 -4.00 -7.33
CA ALA A 54 -4.49 -5.17 -6.59
C ALA A 54 -3.39 -4.79 -5.59
N LEU A 55 -2.44 -3.94 -5.99
CA LEU A 55 -1.40 -3.42 -5.11
C LEU A 55 -1.99 -2.63 -3.93
N THR A 56 -2.99 -1.79 -4.18
CA THR A 56 -3.68 -1.02 -3.15
C THR A 56 -4.44 -1.92 -2.19
N TYR A 57 -5.13 -2.95 -2.71
CA TYR A 57 -5.83 -3.93 -1.88
C TYR A 57 -4.88 -4.71 -0.99
N VAL A 58 -3.79 -5.26 -1.55
CA VAL A 58 -2.84 -6.07 -0.77
C VAL A 58 -2.15 -5.21 0.29
N THR A 59 -1.62 -4.04 -0.08
CA THR A 59 -0.95 -3.18 0.89
C THR A 59 -1.93 -2.64 1.93
N GLY A 60 -3.11 -2.19 1.51
CA GLY A 60 -4.07 -1.53 2.38
C GLY A 60 -4.87 -2.49 3.26
N GLN A 61 -5.32 -3.63 2.73
CA GLN A 61 -6.15 -4.57 3.48
C GLN A 61 -5.33 -5.70 4.12
N ILE A 62 -4.31 -6.21 3.43
CA ILE A 62 -3.55 -7.39 3.88
C ILE A 62 -2.36 -6.97 4.75
N ASN A 63 -1.51 -6.07 4.28
CA ASN A 63 -0.29 -5.69 5.02
C ASN A 63 -0.59 -4.75 6.19
N TYR A 64 -1.38 -3.69 5.96
CA TYR A 64 -1.68 -2.69 6.97
C TYR A 64 -3.09 -2.82 7.58
N GLY A 65 -4.04 -3.42 6.86
CA GLY A 65 -5.46 -3.43 7.24
C GLY A 65 -5.84 -4.31 8.42
N GLY A 66 -5.02 -5.31 8.76
CA GLY A 66 -5.21 -6.16 9.94
C GLY A 66 -4.96 -5.45 11.27
N ARG A 67 -4.26 -4.30 11.25
CA ARG A 67 -3.96 -3.48 12.45
C ARG A 67 -4.80 -2.21 12.55
N VAL A 68 -5.60 -1.91 11.52
CA VAL A 68 -6.45 -0.72 11.46
C VAL A 68 -7.88 -1.15 11.72
N THR A 69 -8.32 -0.98 12.97
CA THR A 69 -9.63 -1.43 13.44
C THR A 69 -10.72 -0.37 13.33
N ASP A 70 -10.35 0.92 13.23
CA ASP A 70 -11.29 2.03 13.04
C ASP A 70 -11.52 2.31 11.55
N ASP A 71 -12.78 2.55 11.17
CA ASP A 71 -13.17 2.77 9.77
C ASP A 71 -12.66 4.11 9.21
N ASN A 72 -12.54 5.14 10.06
CA ASN A 72 -11.97 6.41 9.62
C ASN A 72 -10.47 6.28 9.40
N ASP A 73 -9.78 5.54 10.27
CA ASP A 73 -8.37 5.21 10.09
C ASP A 73 -8.15 4.34 8.84
N ARG A 74 -9.06 3.41 8.53
CA ARG A 74 -9.03 2.63 7.28
C ARG A 74 -9.22 3.51 6.06
N ARG A 75 -10.15 4.46 6.12
CA ARG A 75 -10.38 5.43 5.04
C ARG A 75 -9.17 6.35 4.84
N LEU A 76 -8.55 6.80 5.92
CA LEU A 76 -7.31 7.58 5.87
C LEU A 76 -6.16 6.77 5.23
N LEU A 77 -6.00 5.51 5.64
CA LEU A 77 -5.00 4.60 5.06
C LEU A 77 -5.18 4.47 3.54
N MET A 78 -6.40 4.20 3.07
CA MET A 78 -6.68 4.06 1.64
C MET A 78 -6.46 5.37 0.88
N CYS A 79 -6.82 6.51 1.48
CA CYS A 79 -6.59 7.82 0.90
C CYS A 79 -5.09 8.10 0.70
N ILE A 80 -4.27 7.81 1.72
CA ILE A 80 -2.81 7.94 1.62
C ILE A 80 -2.27 7.00 0.54
N LEU A 81 -2.66 5.72 0.52
CA LEU A 81 -2.20 4.77 -0.50
C LEU A 81 -2.57 5.22 -1.92
N GLY A 82 -3.79 5.75 -2.13
CA GLY A 82 -4.23 6.25 -3.43
C GLY A 82 -3.43 7.45 -3.95
N GLN A 83 -2.78 8.22 -3.07
CA GLN A 83 -1.86 9.29 -3.50
C GLN A 83 -0.56 8.75 -4.11
N TYR A 84 -0.09 7.59 -3.64
CA TYR A 84 1.18 6.99 -4.06
C TYR A 84 1.02 5.85 -5.07
N TYR A 85 -0.10 5.15 -5.09
CA TYR A 85 -0.38 4.03 -5.99
C TYR A 85 -1.27 4.45 -7.14
N GLN A 86 -0.73 5.31 -7.99
CA GLN A 86 -1.40 5.76 -9.21
C GLN A 86 -0.42 5.76 -10.39
N PRO A 87 -0.90 5.55 -11.63
CA PRO A 87 -0.06 5.58 -12.83
C PRO A 87 0.69 6.90 -13.04
N ALA A 88 0.19 7.99 -12.46
CA ALA A 88 0.65 9.36 -12.68
C ALA A 88 1.56 9.91 -11.57
N VAL A 89 2.03 9.08 -10.62
CA VAL A 89 2.97 9.55 -9.60
C VAL A 89 4.25 10.05 -10.29
N ARG A 90 4.49 11.36 -10.21
CA ARG A 90 5.71 12.04 -10.63
C ARG A 90 6.66 12.22 -9.45
#